data_AF-A0A3D1KFR1-F1
#
_entry.id   AF-A0A3D1KFR1-F1
#
_cell.length_a   1.000
_cell.length_b   1.000
_cell.length_c   1.000
_cell.angle_alpha   90.00
_cell.angle_beta   90.00
_cell.angle_gamma   90.00
#
_symmetry.space_group_name_H-M   'P 1'
#
loop_
_entity.id
_entity.type
_entity.pdbx_description
1 polymer ?
#
loop_
_entity_poly.entity_id
_entity_poly.type
_entity_poly.pdbx_seq_one_letter_code
_entity_poly.pdbx_strand_id
1 'polypeptide(L)'
;YWRRREWIKNFDIPKGSTIEDVIQKELHEGIYGRCVFHCDNDVVDNQIVAMEMADNALVMLSMDVFTQRDFRTTDIKMTEGEIFCDEKKVIVTHFKDHHQEVFDFSDTVSQHYHAGADLKIVEDFIHAVQGRLKELPTLIDDSLESHHICFEAERSRLTGQTVTF
;
A
#
# COMPACT_ATOMS: atom_id res chain seq x y z
N TYR A 1 12.85 -10.78 -14.11
CA TYR A 1 12.74 -10.87 -15.58
C TYR A 1 13.62 -11.96 -16.20
N TRP A 2 14.89 -11.76 -16.55
CA TRP A 2 15.65 -12.77 -17.35
C TRP A 2 15.95 -14.10 -16.63
N ARG A 3 16.55 -14.05 -15.44
CA ARG A 3 16.98 -15.26 -14.71
C ARG A 3 15.83 -15.99 -14.01
N ARG A 4 15.07 -15.24 -13.19
CA ARG A 4 13.98 -15.79 -12.36
C ARG A 4 12.67 -16.01 -13.12
N ARG A 5 12.51 -15.39 -14.29
CA ARG A 5 11.26 -15.42 -15.09
C ARG A 5 10.00 -14.98 -14.35
N GLU A 6 10.16 -14.28 -13.23
CA GLU A 6 9.10 -13.62 -12.48
C GLU A 6 8.72 -12.27 -13.12
N TRP A 7 7.45 -11.88 -12.94
CA TRP A 7 6.85 -10.61 -13.37
C TRP A 7 6.93 -10.31 -14.88
N ILE A 8 7.18 -11.34 -15.70
CA ILE A 8 7.34 -11.19 -17.15
C ILE A 8 6.03 -10.94 -17.90
N LYS A 9 4.88 -11.08 -17.24
CA LYS A 9 3.56 -10.82 -17.82
C LYS A 9 3.26 -9.32 -18.01
N ASN A 10 4.10 -8.45 -17.44
CA ASN A 10 3.94 -7.00 -17.50
C ASN A 10 4.53 -6.38 -18.78
N PHE A 11 5.19 -7.17 -19.63
CA PHE A 11 5.75 -6.69 -20.88
C PHE A 11 4.73 -6.82 -22.01
N ASP A 12 4.55 -5.73 -22.76
CA ASP A 12 3.83 -5.77 -24.03
C ASP A 12 4.69 -6.51 -25.06
N ILE A 13 4.12 -7.51 -25.72
CA ILE A 13 4.81 -8.31 -26.74
C ILE A 13 4.33 -7.88 -28.13
N PRO A 14 5.13 -7.11 -28.89
CA PRO A 14 4.76 -6.71 -30.23
C PRO A 14 4.55 -7.93 -31.15
N LYS A 15 3.67 -7.77 -32.13
CA LYS A 15 3.42 -8.82 -33.13
C LYS A 15 4.73 -9.20 -33.83
N GLY A 16 5.08 -10.49 -33.77
CA GLY A 16 6.29 -11.02 -34.39
C GLY A 16 7.53 -11.02 -33.49
N SER A 17 7.41 -10.57 -32.24
CA SER A 17 8.46 -10.68 -31.22
C SER A 17 8.15 -11.75 -30.19
N THR A 18 9.18 -12.27 -29.53
CA THR A 18 9.04 -13.13 -28.35
C THR A 18 9.19 -12.33 -27.06
N ILE A 19 8.77 -12.90 -25.94
CA ILE A 19 8.99 -12.29 -24.62
C ILE A 19 10.50 -12.18 -24.30
N GLU A 20 11.31 -13.12 -24.77
CA GLU A 20 12.76 -13.07 -24.68
C GLU A 20 13.32 -11.84 -25.39
N ASP A 21 12.88 -11.57 -26.61
CA ASP A 21 13.32 -10.41 -27.39
C ASP A 21 12.99 -9.11 -26.66
N VAL A 22 11.77 -9.01 -26.11
CA VAL A 22 11.33 -7.83 -25.37
C VAL A 22 12.11 -7.65 -24.08
N ILE A 23 12.29 -8.70 -23.27
CA ILE A 23 13.09 -8.62 -22.03
C ILE A 23 14.53 -8.23 -22.34
N GLN A 24 15.14 -8.81 -23.38
CA GLN A 24 16.50 -8.46 -23.77
C GLN A 24 16.60 -7.00 -24.16
N LYS A 25 15.70 -6.52 -25.01
CA LYS A 25 15.68 -5.11 -25.42
C LYS A 25 15.50 -4.18 -24.22
N GLU A 26 14.51 -4.44 -23.36
CA GLU A 26 14.22 -3.60 -22.19
C GLU A 26 15.35 -3.58 -21.16
N LEU A 27 16.10 -4.68 -21.03
CA LEU A 27 17.28 -4.72 -20.16
C LEU A 27 18.49 -3.97 -20.74
N HIS A 28 18.56 -3.77 -22.06
CA HIS A 28 19.68 -3.06 -22.71
C HIS A 28 19.38 -1.59 -22.96
N GLU A 29 18.14 -1.27 -23.35
CA GLU A 29 17.75 0.04 -23.86
C GLU A 29 16.65 0.70 -23.00
N GLY A 30 15.90 -0.10 -22.25
CA GLY A 30 14.69 0.33 -21.55
C GLY A 30 14.90 0.72 -20.09
N ILE A 31 13.80 1.14 -19.45
CA ILE A 31 13.80 1.56 -18.04
C ILE A 31 14.13 0.40 -17.10
N TYR A 32 13.85 -0.85 -17.50
CA TYR A 32 14.10 -2.04 -16.69
C TYR A 32 15.59 -2.44 -16.64
N GLY A 33 16.42 -1.95 -17.57
CA GLY A 33 17.86 -2.15 -17.61
C GLY A 33 18.67 -1.16 -16.78
N ARG A 34 18.03 -0.07 -16.34
CA ARG A 34 18.68 1.02 -15.60
C ARG A 34 18.99 0.59 -14.16
N CYS A 35 20.24 0.82 -13.72
CA CYS A 35 20.60 0.58 -12.32
C CYS A 35 19.97 1.66 -11.43
N VAL A 36 19.03 1.29 -10.57
CA VAL A 36 18.30 2.21 -9.68
C VAL A 36 19.21 3.05 -8.77
N PHE A 37 20.42 2.55 -8.44
CA PHE A 37 21.41 3.26 -7.62
C PHE A 37 22.27 4.26 -8.40
N HIS A 38 22.23 4.23 -9.74
CA HIS A 38 23.00 5.10 -10.62
C HIS A 38 22.09 5.90 -11.57
N CYS A 39 20.80 5.99 -11.23
CA CYS A 39 19.82 6.77 -11.96
C CYS A 39 19.31 7.93 -11.11
N ASP A 40 18.43 8.71 -11.71
CA ASP A 40 17.71 9.85 -11.15
C ASP A 40 16.59 9.44 -10.17
N ASN A 41 16.77 8.35 -9.43
CA ASN A 41 15.81 7.89 -8.43
C ASN A 41 15.98 8.73 -7.14
N ASP A 42 14.97 9.51 -6.80
CA ASP A 42 14.92 10.38 -5.62
C ASP A 42 13.94 9.88 -4.55
N VAL A 43 13.36 8.69 -4.75
CA VAL A 43 12.49 8.04 -3.79
C VAL A 43 13.29 7.64 -2.55
N VAL A 44 12.72 7.92 -1.38
CA VAL A 44 13.32 7.60 -0.09
C VAL A 44 13.30 6.09 0.19
N ASP A 45 14.43 5.57 0.70
CA ASP A 45 14.51 4.20 1.19
C ASP A 45 13.70 3.99 2.48
N ASN A 46 13.66 5.03 3.33
CA ASN A 46 13.01 5.02 4.63
C ASN A 46 12.36 6.37 4.90
N GLN A 47 11.12 6.36 5.41
CA GLN A 47 10.40 7.58 5.76
C GLN A 47 9.51 7.34 6.97
N ILE A 48 9.55 8.28 7.91
CA ILE A 48 8.57 8.38 8.98
C ILE A 48 7.78 9.67 8.75
N VAL A 49 6.46 9.53 8.65
CA VAL A 49 5.52 10.65 8.60
C VAL A 49 4.76 10.65 9.92
N ALA A 50 4.80 11.77 10.63
CA ALA A 50 4.03 12.00 11.85
C ALA A 50 3.08 13.18 11.62
N MET A 51 1.79 12.97 11.92
CA MET A 51 0.73 13.93 11.66
C MET A 51 -0.16 14.06 12.90
N GLU A 52 -0.64 15.27 13.12
CA GLU A 52 -1.73 15.57 14.05
C GLU A 52 -2.96 15.92 13.21
N MET A 53 -4.03 15.17 13.40
CA MET A 53 -5.30 15.36 12.72
C MET A 53 -6.09 16.49 13.37
N ALA A 54 -7.11 17.02 12.69
CA ALA A 54 -7.92 18.13 13.20
C ALA A 54 -8.66 17.84 14.52
N ASP A 55 -8.89 16.56 14.84
CA ASP A 55 -9.46 16.09 16.09
C ASP A 55 -8.41 15.76 17.17
N ASN A 56 -7.14 16.11 16.93
CA ASN A 56 -5.96 15.81 17.74
C ASN A 56 -5.54 14.33 17.75
N ALA A 57 -6.10 13.48 16.87
CA ALA A 57 -5.56 12.15 16.68
C ALA A 57 -4.13 12.22 16.11
N LEU A 58 -3.23 11.38 16.64
CA LEU A 58 -1.86 11.29 16.15
C LEU A 58 -1.74 10.10 15.20
N VAL A 59 -1.26 10.35 14.00
CA VAL A 59 -1.02 9.32 12.98
C VAL A 59 0.48 9.25 12.70
N MET A 60 1.02 8.03 12.72
CA MET A 60 2.41 7.77 12.35
C MET A 60 2.46 6.68 11.29
N LEU A 61 3.07 6.99 10.14
CA LEU A 61 3.36 6.04 9.08
C LEU A 61 4.88 5.85 9.00
N SER A 62 5.33 4.60 9.07
CA SER A 62 6.73 4.23 8.87
C SER A 62 6.86 3.33 7.65
N MET A 63 7.72 3.71 6.72
CA MET A 63 8.09 2.93 5.54
C MET A 63 9.58 2.64 5.58
N ASP A 64 9.96 1.39 5.33
CA ASP A 64 11.34 0.91 5.33
C ASP A 64 11.50 -0.15 4.21
N VAL A 65 12.44 0.08 3.30
CA VAL A 65 12.71 -0.85 2.18
C VAL A 65 13.71 -1.97 2.54
N PHE A 66 14.46 -1.83 3.64
CA PHE A 66 15.46 -2.78 4.11
C PHE A 66 14.88 -3.82 5.08
N THR A 67 13.68 -4.31 4.76
CA THR A 67 12.99 -5.38 5.49
C THR A 67 12.88 -6.65 4.63
N GLN A 68 12.88 -7.82 5.29
CA GLN A 68 12.55 -9.09 4.64
C GLN A 68 11.05 -9.44 4.75
N ARG A 69 10.28 -8.62 5.48
CA ARG A 69 8.84 -8.79 5.62
C ARG A 69 8.14 -7.87 4.64
N ASP A 70 7.21 -8.41 3.89
CA ASP A 70 6.30 -7.67 3.01
C ASP A 70 4.96 -7.33 3.70
N PHE A 71 4.87 -7.56 5.02
CA PHE A 71 3.64 -7.35 5.77
C PHE A 71 3.48 -5.91 6.28
N ARG A 72 2.22 -5.50 6.40
CA ARG A 72 1.83 -4.26 7.07
C ARG A 72 1.47 -4.54 8.53
N THR A 73 1.90 -3.65 9.41
CA THR A 73 1.43 -3.62 10.80
C THR A 73 0.61 -2.36 11.04
N THR A 74 -0.54 -2.48 11.68
CA THR A 74 -1.38 -1.35 12.08
C THR A 74 -1.63 -1.42 13.58
N ASP A 75 -1.45 -0.30 14.26
CA ASP A 75 -1.68 -0.15 15.70
C ASP A 75 -2.60 1.06 15.92
N ILE A 76 -3.78 0.82 16.46
CA ILE A 76 -4.79 1.84 16.75
C ILE A 76 -5.01 1.87 18.25
N LYS A 77 -4.67 2.99 18.89
CA LYS A 77 -4.76 3.15 20.34
C LYS A 77 -5.85 4.14 20.71
N MET A 78 -6.68 3.75 21.66
CA MET A 78 -7.82 4.51 22.14
C MET A 78 -7.81 4.52 23.68
N THR A 79 -8.70 5.30 24.28
CA THR A 79 -8.74 5.47 25.75
C THR A 79 -9.13 4.20 26.50
N GLU A 80 -9.88 3.30 25.86
CA GLU A 80 -10.43 2.09 26.50
C GLU A 80 -9.84 0.78 25.96
N GLY A 81 -8.93 0.86 24.99
CA GLY A 81 -8.36 -0.32 24.36
C GLY A 81 -7.44 -0.01 23.19
N GLU A 82 -6.97 -1.07 22.56
CA GLU A 82 -6.11 -1.03 21.39
C GLU A 82 -6.50 -2.11 20.38
N ILE A 83 -6.19 -1.84 19.11
CA ILE A 83 -6.31 -2.80 18.01
C ILE A 83 -4.94 -2.92 17.35
N PHE A 84 -4.41 -4.13 17.34
CA PHE A 84 -3.18 -4.46 16.63
C PHE A 84 -3.48 -5.40 15.48
N CYS A 85 -2.90 -5.14 14.31
CA CYS A 85 -3.01 -5.98 13.13
C CYS A 85 -1.63 -6.24 12.52
N ASP A 86 -1.34 -7.50 12.20
CA ASP A 86 -0.10 -7.95 11.53
C ASP A 86 -0.37 -8.62 10.17
N GLU A 87 -1.42 -8.15 9.48
CA GLU A 87 -1.99 -8.67 8.22
C GLU A 87 -2.74 -10.00 8.37
N LYS A 88 -2.29 -10.89 9.26
CA LYS A 88 -2.93 -12.19 9.49
C LYS A 88 -3.91 -12.16 10.63
N LYS A 89 -3.60 -11.43 11.69
CA LYS A 89 -4.43 -11.39 12.89
C LYS A 89 -4.83 -9.97 13.19
N VAL A 90 -6.08 -9.80 13.60
CA VAL A 90 -6.55 -8.61 14.27
C VAL A 90 -6.75 -8.96 15.74
N ILE A 91 -6.06 -8.24 16.60
CA ILE A 91 -6.08 -8.42 18.05
C ILE A 91 -6.72 -7.17 18.64
N VAL A 92 -7.86 -7.34 19.31
CA VAL A 92 -8.58 -6.28 19.99
C VAL A 92 -8.43 -6.49 21.49
N THR A 93 -7.88 -5.51 22.20
CA THR A 93 -7.67 -5.58 23.65
C THR A 93 -8.48 -4.50 24.35
N HIS A 94 -9.32 -4.89 25.31
CA HIS A 94 -10.05 -3.98 26.19
C HIS A 94 -9.27 -3.76 27.50
N PHE A 95 -8.98 -2.51 27.85
CA PHE A 95 -8.15 -2.21 29.02
C PHE A 95 -8.85 -2.41 30.36
N LYS A 96 -10.18 -2.31 30.38
CA LYS A 96 -10.97 -2.36 31.62
C LYS A 96 -10.95 -3.73 32.30
N ASP A 97 -11.07 -4.79 31.51
CA ASP A 97 -11.16 -6.18 31.96
C ASP A 97 -10.04 -7.06 31.42
N HIS A 98 -9.11 -6.49 30.66
CA HIS A 98 -8.03 -7.19 29.95
C HIS A 98 -8.55 -8.29 29.03
N HIS A 99 -9.80 -8.17 28.57
CA HIS A 99 -10.35 -9.08 27.58
C HIS A 99 -9.67 -8.85 26.22
N GLN A 100 -9.35 -9.96 25.55
CA GLN A 100 -8.70 -9.94 24.24
C GLN A 100 -9.49 -10.81 23.26
N GLU A 101 -9.83 -10.23 22.12
CA GLU A 101 -10.41 -10.94 20.99
C GLU A 101 -9.37 -11.05 19.87
N VAL A 102 -9.27 -12.24 19.28
CA VAL A 102 -8.34 -12.52 18.19
C VAL A 102 -9.12 -13.02 16.99
N PHE A 103 -9.06 -12.26 15.89
CA PHE A 103 -9.60 -12.65 14.60
C PHE A 103 -8.44 -13.13 13.73
N ASP A 104 -8.45 -14.41 13.37
CA ASP A 104 -7.39 -15.04 12.57
C ASP A 104 -7.83 -15.17 11.11
N PHE A 105 -7.11 -14.48 10.23
CA PHE A 105 -7.30 -14.44 8.78
C PHE A 105 -6.18 -15.16 8.03
N SER A 106 -5.36 -15.97 8.71
CA SER A 106 -4.22 -16.67 8.09
C SER A 106 -4.61 -17.48 6.83
N ASP A 107 -5.80 -18.09 6.83
CA ASP A 107 -6.32 -18.83 5.68
C ASP A 107 -6.69 -17.88 4.52
N THR A 108 -7.24 -16.71 4.82
CA THR A 108 -7.63 -15.70 3.83
C THR A 108 -6.42 -15.06 3.16
N VAL A 109 -5.37 -14.71 3.92
CA VAL A 109 -4.14 -14.08 3.40
C VAL A 109 -3.42 -14.96 2.36
N SER A 110 -3.60 -16.28 2.41
CA SER A 110 -3.01 -17.21 1.44
C SER A 110 -3.67 -17.20 0.05
N GLN A 111 -4.79 -16.50 -0.11
CA GLN A 111 -5.54 -16.45 -1.36
C GLN A 111 -4.90 -15.49 -2.38
N HIS A 112 -5.12 -15.79 -3.66
CA HIS A 112 -4.68 -14.94 -4.77
C HIS A 112 -5.39 -13.57 -4.75
N TYR A 113 -4.88 -12.62 -5.53
CA TYR A 113 -5.49 -11.29 -5.71
C TYR A 113 -5.62 -10.51 -4.40
N HIS A 114 -4.51 -10.43 -3.65
CA HIS A 114 -4.43 -9.79 -2.34
C HIS A 114 -5.50 -10.30 -1.38
N ALA A 115 -5.50 -11.61 -1.11
CA ALA A 115 -6.48 -12.24 -0.22
C ALA A 115 -7.95 -12.10 -0.70
N GLY A 116 -8.16 -11.93 -2.02
CA GLY A 116 -9.46 -11.70 -2.65
C GLY A 116 -9.93 -10.23 -2.64
N ALA A 117 -9.16 -9.31 -2.05
CA ALA A 117 -9.53 -7.89 -1.97
C ALA A 117 -9.66 -7.24 -3.34
N ASP A 118 -8.78 -7.56 -4.31
CA ASP A 118 -8.85 -6.96 -5.64
C ASP A 118 -10.18 -7.29 -6.35
N LEU A 119 -10.64 -8.54 -6.19
CA LEU A 119 -11.91 -8.99 -6.77
C LEU A 119 -13.11 -8.28 -6.13
N LYS A 120 -13.05 -8.02 -4.82
CA LYS A 120 -14.08 -7.28 -4.10
C LYS A 120 -14.15 -5.82 -4.52
N ILE A 121 -13.01 -5.16 -4.70
CA ILE A 121 -12.95 -3.79 -5.23
C ILE A 121 -13.59 -3.72 -6.63
N VAL A 122 -13.29 -4.68 -7.50
CA VAL A 122 -13.89 -4.75 -8.85
C VAL A 122 -15.40 -5.05 -8.79
N GLU A 123 -15.82 -5.95 -7.90
CA GLU A 123 -17.24 -6.26 -7.68
C GLU A 123 -18.02 -5.01 -7.22
N ASP A 124 -17.49 -4.29 -6.24
CA ASP A 124 -18.09 -3.05 -5.71
C ASP A 124 -18.18 -1.97 -6.80
N PHE A 125 -17.14 -1.83 -7.63
CA PHE A 125 -17.16 -0.92 -8.78
C PHE A 125 -18.26 -1.29 -9.78
N ILE A 126 -18.38 -2.57 -10.16
CA ILE A 126 -19.43 -3.04 -11.09
C ILE A 126 -20.81 -2.78 -10.50
N HIS A 127 -21.02 -3.10 -9.22
CA HIS A 127 -22.27 -2.86 -8.54
C HIS A 127 -22.63 -1.37 -8.47
N ALA A 128 -21.66 -0.50 -8.24
CA ALA A 128 -21.87 0.94 -8.23
C ALA A 128 -22.29 1.47 -9.61
N VAL A 129 -21.58 1.09 -10.68
CA VAL A 129 -21.93 1.50 -12.06
C VAL A 129 -23.30 0.97 -12.49
N GLN A 130 -23.70 -0.19 -11.98
CA GLN A 130 -25.03 -0.77 -12.22
C GLN A 130 -26.15 -0.17 -11.34
N GLY A 131 -25.84 0.77 -10.44
CA GLY A 131 -26.80 1.33 -9.49
C GLY A 131 -27.31 0.34 -8.44
N ARG A 132 -26.55 -0.74 -8.19
CA ARG A 132 -26.87 -1.79 -7.20
C ARG A 132 -26.22 -1.54 -5.84
N LEU A 133 -25.23 -0.64 -5.80
CA LEU A 133 -24.61 -0.20 -4.56
C LEU A 133 -25.30 1.08 -4.09
N LYS A 134 -25.77 1.10 -2.84
CA LYS A 134 -26.40 2.31 -2.26
C LYS A 134 -25.37 3.37 -1.87
N GLU A 135 -24.22 2.93 -1.37
CA GLU A 135 -23.14 3.78 -0.86
C GLU A 135 -21.80 3.14 -1.24
N LEU A 136 -20.86 3.96 -1.70
CA LEU A 136 -19.51 3.52 -2.03
C LEU A 136 -18.67 3.41 -0.76
N PRO A 137 -17.80 2.39 -0.61
CA PRO A 137 -16.91 2.28 0.55
C PRO A 137 -15.87 3.40 0.65
N THR A 138 -15.58 4.06 -0.48
CA THR A 138 -14.61 5.16 -0.56
C THR A 138 -15.12 6.17 -1.58
N LEU A 139 -15.23 7.43 -1.15
CA LEU A 139 -15.63 8.53 -2.02
C LEU A 139 -14.40 9.16 -2.68
N ILE A 140 -14.66 9.96 -3.72
CA ILE A 140 -13.60 10.71 -4.39
C ILE A 140 -12.93 11.70 -3.43
N ASP A 141 -13.69 12.28 -2.50
CA ASP A 141 -13.17 13.24 -1.52
C ASP A 141 -12.15 12.59 -0.57
N ASP A 142 -12.41 11.36 -0.11
CA ASP A 142 -11.46 10.59 0.70
C ASP A 142 -10.15 10.31 -0.07
N SER A 143 -10.29 10.03 -1.37
CA SER A 143 -9.14 9.79 -2.24
C SER A 143 -8.34 11.07 -2.48
N LEU A 144 -9.00 12.21 -2.69
CA LEU A 144 -8.33 13.50 -2.85
C LEU A 144 -7.58 13.89 -1.57
N GLU A 145 -8.20 13.71 -0.40
CA GLU A 145 -7.57 14.03 0.88
C GLU A 145 -6.33 13.16 1.13
N SER A 146 -6.40 11.85 0.88
CA SER A 146 -5.23 10.98 1.02
C SER A 146 -4.07 11.37 0.09
N HIS A 147 -4.35 11.82 -1.13
CA HIS A 147 -3.32 12.32 -2.05
C HIS A 147 -2.76 13.67 -1.60
N HIS A 148 -3.61 14.55 -1.08
CA HIS A 148 -3.18 15.82 -0.52
C HIS A 148 -2.20 15.61 0.63
N ILE A 149 -2.51 14.70 1.56
CA ILE A 149 -1.59 14.29 2.65
C ILE A 149 -0.24 13.83 2.09
N CYS A 150 -0.21 13.02 1.02
CA CYS A 150 1.05 12.56 0.41
C CYS A 150 1.89 13.73 -0.12
N PHE A 151 1.28 14.70 -0.82
CA PHE A 151 1.99 15.87 -1.33
C PHE A 151 2.52 16.76 -0.20
N GLU A 152 1.75 16.87 0.88
CA GLU A 152 2.09 17.68 2.04
C GLU A 152 3.21 17.04 2.88
N ALA A 153 3.20 15.71 3.03
CA ALA A 153 4.30 14.96 3.59
C ALA A 153 5.60 15.14 2.78
N GLU A 154 5.50 15.19 1.44
CA GLU A 154 6.65 15.44 0.57
C GLU A 154 7.15 16.88 0.68
N ARG A 155 6.24 17.87 0.74
CA ARG A 155 6.61 19.27 1.00
C ARG A 155 7.34 19.42 2.33
N SER A 156 6.84 18.77 3.38
CA SER A 156 7.50 18.70 4.68
C SER A 156 8.90 18.11 4.59
N ARG A 157 9.06 16.97 3.88
CA ARG A 157 10.36 16.32 3.67
C ARG A 157 11.38 17.23 2.98
N LEU A 158 10.99 17.90 1.91
CA LEU A 158 11.87 18.77 1.12
C LEU A 158 12.27 20.05 1.85
N THR A 159 11.37 20.59 2.69
CA THR A 159 11.60 21.85 3.42
C THR A 159 12.19 21.64 4.81
N GLY A 160 12.06 20.44 5.37
CA GLY A 160 12.42 20.14 6.76
C GLY A 160 11.51 20.83 7.78
N GLN A 161 10.28 21.18 7.39
CA GLN A 161 9.34 21.94 8.23
C GLN A 161 8.03 21.19 8.44
N THR A 162 7.42 21.38 9.60
CA THR A 162 6.02 21.00 9.81
C THR A 162 5.12 21.81 8.89
N VAL A 163 4.25 21.14 8.15
CA VAL A 163 3.25 21.75 7.28
C VAL A 163 1.86 21.65 7.93
N THR A 164 1.05 22.67 7.72
CA THR A 164 -0.37 22.70 8.13
C THR A 164 -1.20 22.94 6.89
N PHE A 165 -2.24 22.15 6.70
CA PHE A 165 -3.12 22.18 5.54
C PHE A 165 -4.55 21.82 5.93
#